data_AF-A0A7S2XCS0-F1
#
_entry.id   AF-A0A7S2XCS0-F1
#
_cell.length_a   1.000
_cell.length_b   1.000
_cell.length_c   1.000
_cell.angle_alpha   90.00
_cell.angle_beta   90.00
_cell.angle_gamma   90.00
#
_symmetry.space_group_name_H-M   'P 1'
#
loop_
_entity.id
_entity.type
_entity.pdbx_description
1 polymer ?
#
loop_
_entity_poly.entity_id
_entity_poly.type
_entity_poly.pdbx_seq_one_letter_code
_entity_poly.pdbx_strand_id
1 'polypeptide(L)'
;VVRREEGAELWKIEALAALENIFRWQLPAMPREYITKLLYDPDHRTMCLMKAKSPDEKKKVIGGITYKPFWDLNFAEVVFCAVIGHEQVRGCGSQLMNHLKEHLGKEGITHFITYADDGALGFFEKQGYTKELSLPKSKWDGNIVEYKGGQLMDCKLDPKGVSRLYHGLGDDQNVSGGVYPIGARVEVQFLDPDKKVSDSGRRWYPAKILLSDVEEGKVKYYVHYIGWNAKWDQWTVPEHIRPDLNYNKKRR
;
A
#
# COMPACT_ATOMS: atom_id res chain seq x y z
N VAL A 1 -3.90 10.31 4.24
CA VAL A 1 -2.61 11.01 4.43
C VAL A 1 -2.86 12.17 5.37
N VAL A 2 -2.02 12.34 6.39
CA VAL A 2 -2.05 13.49 7.29
C VAL A 2 -1.10 14.56 6.75
N ARG A 3 -1.64 15.77 6.59
CA ARG A 3 -0.91 17.02 6.30
C ARG A 3 -0.99 17.89 7.55
N ARG A 4 0.08 18.65 7.85
CA ARG A 4 0.10 19.59 8.97
C ARG A 4 -0.35 20.93 8.43
N GLU A 5 -1.59 21.29 8.73
CA GLU A 5 -2.24 22.50 8.27
C GLU A 5 -2.96 23.18 9.45
N GLU A 6 -3.12 24.50 9.40
CA GLU A 6 -3.89 25.21 10.42
C GLU A 6 -5.35 24.69 10.46
N GLY A 7 -5.88 24.51 11.67
CA GLY A 7 -7.23 23.93 11.84
C GLY A 7 -7.30 22.42 11.58
N ALA A 8 -6.19 21.69 11.68
CA ALA A 8 -6.16 20.24 11.53
C ALA A 8 -7.21 19.54 12.44
N GLU A 9 -7.99 18.65 11.83
CA GLU A 9 -8.99 17.85 12.52
C GLU A 9 -8.38 17.04 13.68
N LEU A 10 -9.10 16.92 14.79
CA LEU A 10 -8.62 16.23 16.00
C LEU A 10 -8.07 14.82 15.73
N TRP A 11 -8.72 14.06 14.83
CA TRP A 11 -8.27 12.70 14.49
C TRP A 11 -6.89 12.68 13.83
N LYS A 12 -6.50 13.74 13.09
CA LYS A 12 -5.17 13.86 12.49
C LYS A 12 -4.12 13.99 13.59
N ILE A 13 -4.39 14.83 14.59
CA ILE A 13 -3.52 15.04 15.75
C ILE A 13 -3.39 13.74 16.55
N GLU A 14 -4.50 13.07 16.85
CA GLU A 14 -4.50 11.76 17.50
C GLU A 14 -3.68 10.72 16.73
N ALA A 15 -3.79 10.71 15.40
CA ALA A 15 -3.06 9.77 14.55
C ALA A 15 -1.55 10.04 14.56
N LEU A 16 -1.12 11.31 14.57
CA LEU A 16 0.30 11.66 14.68
C LEU A 16 0.86 11.30 16.05
N ALA A 17 0.15 11.58 17.14
CA ALA A 17 0.56 11.18 18.48
C ALA A 17 0.69 9.65 18.60
N ALA A 18 -0.23 8.89 18.00
CA ALA A 18 -0.13 7.43 17.95
C ALA A 18 1.11 6.98 17.15
N LEU A 19 1.38 7.60 15.99
CA LEU A 19 2.56 7.28 15.18
C LEU A 19 3.87 7.65 15.83
N GLU A 20 3.93 8.77 16.53
CA GLU A 20 5.12 9.19 17.28
C GLU A 20 5.55 8.09 18.24
N ASN A 21 4.59 7.52 18.98
CA ASN A 21 4.85 6.40 19.86
C ASN A 21 5.35 5.17 19.09
N ILE A 22 4.71 4.83 17.96
CA ILE A 22 5.14 3.70 17.13
C ILE A 22 6.59 3.90 16.64
N PHE A 23 6.92 5.07 16.08
CA PHE A 23 8.26 5.35 15.59
C PHE A 23 9.29 5.32 16.72
N ARG A 24 8.99 5.91 17.89
CA ARG A 24 9.90 5.88 19.04
C ARG A 24 10.22 4.47 19.54
N TRP A 25 9.28 3.54 19.40
CA TRP A 25 9.48 2.14 19.79
C TRP A 25 10.13 1.29 18.70
N GLN A 26 9.77 1.52 17.43
CA GLN A 26 10.23 0.70 16.30
C GLN A 26 11.56 1.18 15.71
N LEU A 27 11.96 2.43 15.99
CA LEU A 27 13.20 3.04 15.51
C LEU A 27 14.07 3.49 16.70
N PRO A 28 14.58 2.56 17.54
CA PRO A 28 15.29 2.91 18.78
C PRO A 28 16.61 3.66 18.55
N ALA A 29 17.20 3.55 17.35
CA ALA A 29 18.39 4.30 16.96
C ALA A 29 18.10 5.78 16.64
N MET A 30 16.83 6.16 16.43
CA MET A 30 16.44 7.53 16.12
C MET A 30 16.19 8.32 17.42
N PRO A 31 16.81 9.50 17.61
CA PRO A 31 16.54 10.35 18.76
C PRO A 31 15.05 10.74 18.83
N ARG A 32 14.49 10.78 20.04
CA ARG A 32 13.06 11.03 20.24
C ARG A 32 12.67 12.42 19.75
N GLU A 33 13.47 13.42 20.10
CA GLU A 33 13.28 14.81 19.69
C GLU A 33 13.36 14.96 18.17
N TYR A 34 14.20 14.15 17.52
CA TYR A 34 14.32 14.12 16.07
C TYR A 34 13.07 13.55 15.40
N ILE A 35 12.53 12.44 15.94
CA ILE A 35 11.25 11.88 15.47
C ILE A 35 10.15 12.92 15.60
N THR A 36 9.99 13.53 16.77
CA THR A 36 8.96 14.54 17.02
C THR A 36 9.14 15.71 16.05
N LYS A 37 10.36 16.24 15.90
CA LYS A 37 10.66 17.37 15.01
C LYS A 37 10.16 17.10 13.59
N LEU A 38 10.60 16.01 12.95
CA LEU A 38 10.21 15.72 11.57
C LEU A 38 8.77 15.22 11.42
N LEU A 39 8.22 14.57 12.44
CA LEU A 39 6.82 14.14 12.40
C LEU A 39 5.85 15.31 12.50
N TYR A 40 6.20 16.44 13.10
CA TYR A 40 5.30 17.61 13.15
C TYR A 40 5.73 18.75 12.23
N ASP A 41 6.80 18.54 11.46
CA ASP A 41 7.28 19.50 10.47
C ASP A 41 6.25 19.68 9.32
N PRO A 42 5.90 20.94 8.95
CA PRO A 42 4.93 21.21 7.89
C PRO A 42 5.33 20.72 6.49
N ASP A 43 6.62 20.60 6.19
CA ASP A 43 7.10 20.10 4.90
C ASP A 43 6.97 18.57 4.81
N HIS A 44 6.67 17.91 5.93
CA HIS A 44 6.51 16.46 6.00
C HIS A 44 5.04 16.05 5.96
N ARG A 45 4.79 14.94 5.25
CA ARG A 45 3.48 14.29 5.15
C ARG A 45 3.58 12.88 5.70
N THR A 46 2.45 12.36 6.19
CA THR A 46 2.43 11.01 6.76
C THR A 46 1.26 10.18 6.23
N MET A 47 1.56 9.02 5.67
CA MET A 47 0.56 8.02 5.33
C MET A 47 0.37 7.08 6.53
N CYS A 48 -0.81 7.10 7.16
CA CYS A 48 -1.13 6.25 8.30
C CYS A 48 -1.79 4.95 7.82
N LEU A 49 -1.34 3.82 8.37
CA LEU A 49 -2.05 2.55 8.31
C LEU A 49 -2.97 2.42 9.52
N MET A 50 -4.28 2.31 9.27
CA MET A 50 -5.28 2.23 10.32
C MET A 50 -6.09 0.94 10.20
N LYS A 51 -6.35 0.28 11.33
CA LYS A 51 -7.07 -1.00 11.39
C LYS A 51 -8.11 -0.98 12.51
N ALA A 52 -9.28 -1.53 12.24
CA ALA A 52 -10.30 -1.83 13.26
C ALA A 52 -10.34 -3.35 13.47
N LYS A 53 -10.58 -3.82 14.71
CA LYS A 53 -10.69 -5.27 14.97
C LYS A 53 -12.09 -5.81 14.69
N SER A 54 -13.10 -4.95 14.76
CA SER A 54 -14.49 -5.23 14.38
C SER A 54 -15.10 -4.03 13.64
N PRO A 55 -16.23 -4.19 12.94
CA PRO A 55 -16.92 -3.09 12.26
C PRO A 55 -17.29 -1.92 13.17
N ASP A 56 -17.55 -2.19 14.45
CA ASP A 56 -18.05 -1.23 15.43
C ASP A 56 -16.93 -0.57 16.25
N GLU A 57 -15.68 -1.03 16.13
CA GLU A 57 -14.54 -0.46 16.86
C GLU A 57 -13.92 0.73 16.09
N LYS A 58 -13.54 1.80 16.82
CA LYS A 58 -12.75 2.90 16.27
C LYS A 58 -11.44 2.37 15.67
N LYS A 59 -11.13 2.80 14.45
CA LYS A 59 -9.86 2.46 13.78
C LYS A 59 -8.68 2.96 14.62
N LYS A 60 -7.70 2.09 14.84
CA LYS A 60 -6.44 2.40 15.52
C LYS A 60 -5.32 2.51 14.52
N VAL A 61 -4.38 3.42 14.76
CA VAL A 61 -3.17 3.51 13.96
C VAL A 61 -2.24 2.35 14.33
N ILE A 62 -1.79 1.62 13.33
CA ILE A 62 -0.93 0.44 13.50
C ILE A 62 0.42 0.56 12.79
N GLY A 63 0.64 1.64 12.05
CA GLY A 63 1.88 1.89 11.33
C GLY A 63 1.75 3.12 10.45
N GLY A 64 2.86 3.57 9.89
CA GLY A 64 2.87 4.75 9.05
C GLY A 64 4.19 4.94 8.30
N ILE A 65 4.12 5.72 7.23
CA ILE A 65 5.29 6.27 6.54
C ILE A 65 5.22 7.79 6.60
N THR A 66 6.24 8.40 7.20
CA THR A 66 6.48 9.84 7.12
C THR A 66 7.48 10.11 6.00
N TYR A 67 7.15 11.06 5.13
CA TYR A 67 7.95 11.40 3.95
C TYR A 67 7.98 12.91 3.71
N LYS A 68 9.04 13.38 3.07
CA LYS A 68 9.18 14.76 2.57
C LYS A 68 9.16 14.75 1.04
N PRO A 69 8.11 15.29 0.40
CA PRO A 69 8.04 15.33 -1.05
C PRO A 69 8.76 16.57 -1.64
N PHE A 70 9.52 16.37 -2.71
CA PHE A 70 10.15 17.43 -3.50
C PHE A 70 9.51 17.45 -4.90
N TRP A 71 8.35 18.10 -5.01
CA TRP A 71 7.51 18.06 -6.21
C TRP A 71 8.25 18.50 -7.48
N ASP A 72 8.97 19.63 -7.40
CA ASP A 72 9.70 20.21 -8.53
C ASP A 72 10.89 19.34 -8.98
N LEU A 73 11.38 18.48 -8.09
CA LEU A 73 12.51 17.58 -8.35
C LEU A 73 12.05 16.15 -8.69
N ASN A 74 10.74 15.90 -8.58
CA ASN A 74 10.04 14.63 -8.83
C ASN A 74 10.53 13.47 -7.97
N PHE A 75 10.95 13.71 -6.72
CA PHE A 75 11.29 12.65 -5.78
C PHE A 75 10.70 12.89 -4.38
N ALA A 76 10.59 11.84 -3.58
CA ALA A 76 10.20 11.92 -2.17
C ALA A 76 11.22 11.20 -1.29
N GLU A 77 11.60 11.84 -0.19
CA GLU A 77 12.40 11.22 0.86
C GLU A 77 11.48 10.46 1.82
N VAL A 78 11.69 9.16 1.99
CA VAL A 78 11.06 8.35 3.04
C VAL A 78 11.87 8.54 4.31
N VAL A 79 11.29 9.24 5.29
CA VAL A 79 11.98 9.66 6.52
C VAL A 79 11.79 8.63 7.63
N PHE A 80 10.56 8.15 7.84
CA PHE A 80 10.25 7.11 8.81
C PHE A 80 9.31 6.08 8.17
N CYS A 81 9.55 4.79 8.43
CA CYS A 81 8.67 3.71 8.00
C CYS A 81 8.61 2.65 9.11
N ALA A 82 7.43 2.48 9.73
CA ALA A 82 7.27 1.49 10.79
C ALA A 82 5.83 0.96 10.89
N VAL A 83 5.72 -0.29 11.33
CA VAL A 83 4.47 -0.96 11.71
C VAL A 83 4.66 -1.55 13.10
N ILE A 84 3.62 -1.55 13.94
CA ILE A 84 3.68 -2.16 15.27
C ILE A 84 4.07 -3.63 15.20
N GLY A 85 4.91 -4.09 16.13
CA GLY A 85 5.54 -5.41 16.09
C GLY A 85 4.59 -6.59 15.79
N HIS A 86 3.43 -6.66 16.45
CA HIS A 86 2.48 -7.78 16.25
C HIS A 86 1.71 -7.74 14.91
N GLU A 87 1.82 -6.66 14.14
CA GLU A 87 1.28 -6.55 12.77
C GLU A 87 2.39 -6.64 11.71
N GLN A 88 3.66 -6.79 12.11
CA GLN A 88 4.76 -7.05 11.18
C GLN A 88 4.66 -8.45 10.57
N VAL A 89 5.36 -8.68 9.45
CA VAL A 89 5.39 -9.96 8.71
C VAL A 89 4.02 -10.38 8.11
N ARG A 90 2.96 -9.57 8.28
CA ARG A 90 1.63 -9.78 7.68
C ARG A 90 1.41 -9.03 6.37
N GLY A 91 2.49 -8.55 5.74
CA GLY A 91 2.44 -7.74 4.52
C GLY A 91 2.01 -6.28 4.72
N CYS A 92 1.73 -5.84 5.95
CA CYS A 92 1.31 -4.47 6.24
C CYS A 92 2.30 -3.41 5.74
N GLY A 93 3.61 -3.63 5.94
CA GLY A 93 4.65 -2.71 5.43
C GLY A 93 4.66 -2.61 3.91
N SER A 94 4.55 -3.75 3.21
CA SER A 94 4.49 -3.76 1.74
C SER A 94 3.23 -3.07 1.22
N GLN A 95 2.06 -3.33 1.84
CA GLN A 95 0.81 -2.65 1.47
C GLN A 95 0.92 -1.14 1.63
N LEU A 96 1.49 -0.70 2.76
CA LEU A 96 1.68 0.72 3.06
C LEU A 96 2.63 1.39 2.06
N MET A 97 3.74 0.74 1.72
CA MET A 97 4.68 1.24 0.72
C MET A 97 4.05 1.29 -0.68
N ASN A 98 3.31 0.25 -1.09
CA ASN A 98 2.63 0.22 -2.37
C ASN A 98 1.61 1.36 -2.51
N HIS A 99 0.80 1.59 -1.48
CA HIS A 99 -0.14 2.71 -1.46
C HIS A 99 0.57 4.06 -1.50
N LEU A 100 1.72 4.20 -0.84
CA LEU A 100 2.52 5.42 -0.91
C LEU A 100 3.05 5.68 -2.33
N LYS A 101 3.64 4.66 -2.96
CA LYS A 101 4.14 4.71 -4.33
C LYS A 101 3.06 5.06 -5.32
N GLU A 102 1.89 4.44 -5.18
CA GLU A 102 0.73 4.75 -6.01
C GLU A 102 0.26 6.19 -5.82
N HIS A 103 0.10 6.62 -4.56
CA HIS A 103 -0.40 7.95 -4.23
C HIS A 103 0.53 9.06 -4.75
N LEU A 104 1.83 8.95 -4.52
CA LEU A 104 2.79 9.98 -4.93
C LEU A 104 3.14 9.87 -6.42
N GLY A 105 3.08 8.69 -7.01
CA GLY A 105 3.20 8.52 -8.46
C GLY A 105 2.13 9.29 -9.22
N LYS A 106 0.89 9.34 -8.71
CA LYS A 106 -0.20 10.18 -9.25
C LYS A 106 0.11 11.68 -9.17
N GLU A 107 0.87 12.08 -8.15
CA GLU A 107 1.27 13.46 -7.91
C GLU A 107 2.61 13.82 -8.59
N GLY A 108 3.13 12.98 -9.50
CA GLY A 108 4.32 13.27 -10.31
C GLY A 108 5.65 12.91 -9.66
N ILE A 109 5.64 12.21 -8.51
CA ILE A 109 6.87 11.64 -7.94
C ILE A 109 7.30 10.43 -8.77
N THR A 110 8.59 10.39 -9.11
CA THR A 110 9.18 9.34 -9.93
C THR A 110 10.24 8.54 -9.20
N HIS A 111 10.80 9.08 -8.11
CA HIS A 111 11.83 8.42 -7.32
C HIS A 111 11.50 8.53 -5.83
N PHE A 112 11.86 7.48 -5.09
CA PHE A 112 11.86 7.50 -3.64
C PHE A 112 13.27 7.30 -3.14
N ILE A 113 13.71 8.17 -2.25
CA ILE A 113 15.02 8.06 -1.60
C ILE A 113 14.82 7.78 -0.12
N THR A 114 15.69 6.96 0.47
CA THR A 114 15.68 6.69 1.91
C THR A 114 17.09 6.41 2.40
N TYR A 115 17.36 6.77 3.65
CA TYR A 115 18.44 6.15 4.41
C TYR A 115 17.86 4.96 5.18
N ALA A 116 18.22 3.75 4.78
CA ALA A 116 17.78 2.52 5.42
C ALA A 116 18.81 2.07 6.47
N ASP A 117 18.36 1.69 7.67
CA ASP A 117 19.21 0.97 8.61
C ASP A 117 19.44 -0.48 8.15
N ASP A 118 20.45 -1.13 8.72
CA ASP A 118 20.84 -2.51 8.36
C ASP A 118 19.68 -3.51 8.52
N GLY A 119 18.80 -3.29 9.49
CA GLY A 119 17.63 -4.15 9.76
C GLY A 119 16.51 -3.98 8.72
N ALA A 120 16.46 -2.85 8.03
CA ALA A 120 15.44 -2.52 7.05
C ALA A 120 15.88 -2.73 5.60
N LEU A 121 17.17 -2.95 5.32
CA LEU A 121 17.71 -3.15 3.97
C LEU A 121 16.90 -4.17 3.17
N GLY A 122 16.71 -5.38 3.71
CA GLY A 122 15.98 -6.45 3.02
C GLY A 122 14.49 -6.13 2.82
N PHE A 123 13.89 -5.27 3.65
CA PHE A 123 12.54 -4.76 3.38
C PHE A 123 12.54 -3.84 2.17
N PHE A 124 13.43 -2.83 2.15
CA PHE A 124 13.50 -1.86 1.05
C PHE A 124 13.90 -2.52 -0.28
N GLU A 125 14.83 -3.46 -0.29
CA GLU A 125 15.18 -4.25 -1.48
C GLU A 125 13.95 -4.99 -2.05
N LYS A 126 13.14 -5.63 -1.19
CA LYS A 126 11.86 -6.27 -1.61
C LYS A 126 10.84 -5.27 -2.12
N GLN A 127 10.91 -4.01 -1.71
CA GLN A 127 10.08 -2.95 -2.27
C GLN A 127 10.65 -2.40 -3.58
N GLY A 128 11.80 -2.87 -4.08
CA GLY A 128 12.43 -2.38 -5.31
C GLY A 128 13.33 -1.17 -5.12
N TYR A 129 13.85 -0.96 -3.91
CA TYR A 129 14.94 -0.02 -3.68
C TYR A 129 16.28 -0.67 -3.99
N THR A 130 17.21 0.11 -4.51
CA THR A 130 18.58 -0.30 -4.85
C THR A 130 19.60 0.63 -4.18
N LYS A 131 20.80 0.11 -3.92
CA LYS A 131 21.92 0.92 -3.42
C LYS A 131 22.53 1.79 -4.52
N GLU A 132 22.33 1.42 -5.77
CA GLU A 132 22.69 2.23 -6.93
C GLU A 132 21.62 3.32 -7.14
N LEU A 133 22.03 4.58 -7.01
CA LEU A 133 21.15 5.71 -7.21
C LEU A 133 21.04 6.04 -8.69
N SER A 134 19.82 5.92 -9.23
CA SER A 134 19.49 6.31 -10.58
C SER A 134 19.08 7.78 -10.69
N LEU A 135 18.63 8.39 -9.58
CA LEU A 135 18.37 9.82 -9.50
C LEU A 135 19.70 10.61 -9.53
N PRO A 136 19.88 11.58 -10.45
CA PRO A 136 21.09 12.39 -10.53
C PRO A 136 21.42 13.09 -9.20
N LYS A 137 22.69 13.05 -8.80
CA LYS A 137 23.17 13.65 -7.54
C LYS A 137 22.73 15.10 -7.36
N SER A 138 22.76 15.89 -8.45
CA SER A 138 22.33 17.30 -8.44
C SER A 138 20.88 17.54 -7.98
N LYS A 139 20.02 16.51 -7.96
CA LYS A 139 18.64 16.63 -7.47
C LYS A 139 18.52 16.41 -5.96
N TRP A 140 19.28 15.50 -5.37
CA TRP A 140 19.08 15.08 -3.98
C TRP A 140 20.16 15.56 -3.03
N ASP A 141 21.36 15.85 -3.54
CA ASP A 141 22.48 16.34 -2.73
C ASP A 141 22.14 17.70 -2.11
N GLY A 142 22.29 17.82 -0.78
CA GLY A 142 21.90 18.98 0.00
C GLY A 142 20.40 19.13 0.30
N ASN A 143 19.54 18.29 -0.30
CA ASN A 143 18.09 18.31 -0.05
C ASN A 143 17.65 17.24 0.96
N ILE A 144 18.37 16.11 1.02
CA ILE A 144 18.08 15.01 1.95
C ILE A 144 18.99 15.08 3.19
N VAL A 145 18.51 14.58 4.32
CA VAL A 145 19.29 14.57 5.55
C VAL A 145 20.14 13.31 5.59
N GLU A 146 21.44 13.44 5.81
CA GLU A 146 22.31 12.28 5.99
C GLU A 146 22.10 11.64 7.37
N TYR A 147 21.89 10.33 7.38
CA TYR A 147 21.78 9.55 8.61
C TYR A 147 23.02 8.69 8.82
N LYS A 148 23.75 8.93 9.91
CA LYS A 148 24.90 8.11 10.30
C LYS A 148 24.46 6.66 10.49
N GLY A 149 25.14 5.74 9.81
CA GLY A 149 24.83 4.30 9.86
C GLY A 149 23.64 3.88 8.99
N GLY A 150 23.08 4.79 8.19
CA GLY A 150 22.09 4.46 7.17
C GLY A 150 22.74 4.23 5.80
N GLN A 151 22.23 3.24 5.06
CA GLN A 151 22.53 3.06 3.65
C GLN A 151 21.57 3.90 2.82
N LEU A 152 22.11 4.82 2.01
CA LEU A 152 21.31 5.54 1.03
C LEU A 152 20.81 4.57 -0.05
N MET A 153 19.51 4.60 -0.33
CA MET A 153 18.86 3.76 -1.34
C MET A 153 17.87 4.57 -2.18
N ASP A 154 17.74 4.20 -3.45
CA ASP A 154 16.84 4.80 -4.44
C ASP A 154 15.83 3.75 -4.93
N CYS A 155 14.58 4.15 -5.11
CA CYS A 155 13.57 3.40 -5.84
C CYS A 155 12.95 4.27 -6.93
N LYS A 156 13.36 4.00 -8.16
CA LYS A 156 12.70 4.54 -9.35
C LYS A 156 11.36 3.86 -9.56
N LEU A 157 10.30 4.66 -9.61
CA LEU A 157 8.99 4.19 -10.05
C LEU A 157 9.03 3.91 -11.54
N ASP A 158 8.67 2.70 -11.93
CA ASP A 158 8.40 2.38 -13.32
C ASP A 158 7.09 3.09 -13.73
N PRO A 159 7.08 4.00 -14.72
CA PRO A 159 5.86 4.59 -15.25
C PRO A 159 4.85 3.52 -15.69
N LYS A 160 5.34 2.38 -16.21
CA LYS A 160 4.53 1.21 -16.56
C LYS A 160 4.18 0.34 -15.36
N GLY A 161 4.93 0.37 -14.27
CA GLY A 161 4.60 -0.32 -13.02
C GLY A 161 3.48 0.40 -12.28
N VAL A 162 3.51 1.73 -12.31
CA VAL A 162 2.37 2.59 -11.97
C VAL A 162 1.20 2.25 -12.91
N SER A 163 1.36 2.25 -14.24
CA SER A 163 0.26 1.82 -15.14
C SER A 163 -0.16 0.34 -15.02
N ARG A 164 0.66 -0.60 -14.52
CA ARG A 164 0.31 -2.00 -14.29
C ARG A 164 -0.52 -2.16 -13.00
N LEU A 165 -0.36 -1.23 -12.05
CA LEU A 165 -1.31 -1.00 -10.96
C LEU A 165 -2.60 -0.30 -11.47
N TYR A 166 -2.56 0.43 -12.60
CA TYR A 166 -3.71 1.18 -13.15
C TYR A 166 -4.52 0.41 -14.21
N HIS A 167 -3.94 -0.52 -14.98
CA HIS A 167 -4.72 -1.39 -15.90
C HIS A 167 -5.64 -2.35 -15.13
N GLY A 168 -5.54 -2.41 -13.81
CA GLY A 168 -6.56 -3.02 -12.93
C GLY A 168 -7.81 -2.17 -12.72
N LEU A 169 -7.89 -0.95 -13.27
CA LEU A 169 -9.00 0.00 -13.09
C LEU A 169 -9.27 0.85 -14.36
N GLY A 170 -9.58 0.19 -15.49
CA GLY A 170 -10.18 0.78 -16.72
C GLY A 170 -9.26 1.67 -17.56
N ASP A 171 -9.33 1.77 -18.89
CA ASP A 171 -10.13 1.17 -19.94
C ASP A 171 -9.12 0.73 -21.02
N ASP A 172 -9.01 -0.56 -21.30
CA ASP A 172 -8.62 -1.03 -22.63
C ASP A 172 -9.03 -2.49 -22.78
N GLN A 173 -9.76 -2.75 -23.84
CA GLN A 173 -10.32 -4.04 -24.16
C GLN A 173 -9.18 -5.02 -24.48
N ASN A 174 -9.28 -6.25 -23.96
CA ASN A 174 -8.42 -7.41 -24.21
C ASN A 174 -7.04 -7.46 -23.52
N VAL A 175 -7.01 -7.66 -22.19
CA VAL A 175 -6.10 -8.66 -21.60
C VAL A 175 -6.77 -9.33 -20.40
N SER A 176 -7.14 -10.60 -20.55
CA SER A 176 -7.56 -11.48 -19.46
C SER A 176 -6.39 -11.78 -18.53
N GLY A 177 -6.45 -11.35 -17.26
CA GLY A 177 -5.53 -11.81 -16.22
C GLY A 177 -4.79 -10.72 -15.41
N GLY A 178 -5.51 -9.69 -14.95
CA GLY A 178 -4.94 -8.69 -14.03
C GLY A 178 -4.68 -9.24 -12.62
N VAL A 179 -3.75 -8.63 -11.89
CA VAL A 179 -3.47 -8.95 -10.48
C VAL A 179 -4.43 -8.18 -9.57
N TYR A 180 -5.20 -8.86 -8.72
CA TYR A 180 -6.22 -8.24 -7.86
C TYR A 180 -5.72 -8.12 -6.41
N PRO A 181 -5.83 -6.93 -5.77
CA PRO A 181 -5.40 -6.78 -4.39
C PRO A 181 -6.33 -7.53 -3.42
N ILE A 182 -5.78 -8.00 -2.30
CA ILE A 182 -6.57 -8.57 -1.21
C ILE A 182 -7.59 -7.54 -0.74
N GLY A 183 -8.85 -7.95 -0.66
CA GLY A 183 -9.99 -7.11 -0.31
C GLY A 183 -10.71 -6.47 -1.50
N ALA A 184 -10.18 -6.60 -2.72
CA ALA A 184 -10.85 -6.14 -3.93
C ALA A 184 -12.22 -6.79 -4.10
N ARG A 185 -13.20 -5.98 -4.53
CA ARG A 185 -14.50 -6.49 -5.01
C ARG A 185 -14.40 -6.76 -6.51
N VAL A 186 -14.75 -7.97 -6.89
CA VAL A 186 -14.64 -8.50 -8.25
C VAL A 186 -15.90 -9.29 -8.58
N GLU A 187 -16.09 -9.69 -9.83
CA GLU A 187 -16.99 -10.77 -10.19
C GLU A 187 -16.17 -12.01 -10.54
N VAL A 188 -16.57 -13.16 -10.03
CA VAL A 188 -15.88 -14.44 -10.25
C VAL A 188 -16.82 -15.39 -10.98
N GLN A 189 -16.28 -16.07 -11.98
CA GLN A 189 -17.01 -17.10 -12.70
C GLN A 189 -17.15 -18.34 -11.81
N PHE A 190 -18.38 -18.81 -11.59
CA PHE A 190 -18.62 -20.05 -10.86
C PHE A 190 -18.66 -21.21 -11.86
N LEU A 191 -17.70 -22.13 -11.75
CA LEU A 191 -17.46 -23.18 -12.76
C LEU A 191 -17.70 -24.60 -12.25
N ASP A 192 -18.09 -24.78 -10.98
CA ASP A 192 -18.34 -26.10 -10.40
C ASP A 192 -19.65 -26.68 -10.96
N PRO A 193 -19.59 -27.71 -11.84
CA PRO A 193 -20.77 -28.25 -12.51
C PRO A 193 -21.63 -29.12 -11.59
N ASP A 194 -21.05 -29.64 -10.49
CA ASP A 194 -21.73 -30.53 -9.55
C ASP A 194 -22.51 -29.74 -8.49
N LYS A 195 -22.19 -28.46 -8.31
CA LYS A 195 -22.90 -27.58 -7.39
C LYS A 195 -23.98 -26.77 -8.10
N LYS A 196 -25.23 -27.23 -7.97
CA LYS A 196 -26.42 -26.53 -8.48
C LYS A 196 -26.64 -25.20 -7.74
N VAL A 197 -26.49 -24.08 -8.45
CA VAL A 197 -26.91 -22.75 -7.99
C VAL A 197 -28.37 -22.53 -8.40
N SER A 198 -29.22 -22.02 -7.50
CA SER A 198 -30.67 -21.87 -7.72
C SER A 198 -31.06 -20.67 -8.61
N ASP A 199 -30.10 -19.99 -9.24
CA ASP A 199 -30.33 -18.68 -9.87
C ASP A 199 -30.05 -18.68 -11.39
N SER A 200 -31.08 -18.24 -12.13
CA SER A 200 -31.22 -17.63 -13.47
C SER A 200 -30.18 -17.77 -14.60
N GLY A 201 -29.19 -18.67 -14.53
CA GLY A 201 -28.22 -18.87 -15.63
C GLY A 201 -27.12 -17.80 -15.73
N ARG A 202 -26.90 -17.00 -14.67
CA ARG A 202 -25.74 -16.11 -14.57
C ARG A 202 -24.47 -16.92 -14.32
N ARG A 203 -23.40 -16.64 -15.08
CA ARG A 203 -22.08 -17.29 -14.93
C ARG A 203 -21.13 -16.56 -13.99
N TRP A 204 -21.39 -15.29 -13.68
CA TRP A 204 -20.49 -14.41 -12.91
C TRP A 204 -21.19 -13.90 -11.65
N TYR A 205 -20.50 -13.95 -10.53
CA TYR A 205 -21.04 -13.61 -9.22
C TYR A 205 -20.12 -12.63 -8.48
N PRO A 206 -20.66 -11.57 -7.85
CA PRO A 206 -19.86 -10.66 -7.04
C PRO A 206 -19.14 -11.43 -5.92
N ALA A 207 -17.85 -11.19 -5.79
CA ALA A 207 -17.00 -11.79 -4.76
C ALA A 207 -15.98 -10.78 -4.21
N LYS A 208 -15.31 -11.17 -3.13
CA LYS A 208 -14.20 -10.45 -2.52
C LYS A 208 -12.95 -11.33 -2.51
N ILE A 209 -11.82 -10.78 -2.93
CA ILE A 209 -10.52 -11.45 -2.80
C ILE A 209 -10.16 -11.48 -1.31
N LEU A 210 -9.96 -12.67 -0.75
CA LEU A 210 -9.56 -12.87 0.64
C LEU A 210 -8.07 -13.14 0.77
N LEU A 211 -7.51 -13.95 -0.13
CA LEU A 211 -6.09 -14.31 -0.16
C LEU A 211 -5.59 -14.37 -1.61
N SER A 212 -4.27 -14.30 -1.77
CA SER A 212 -3.56 -14.60 -3.01
C SER A 212 -2.39 -15.52 -2.71
N ASP A 213 -2.12 -16.45 -3.61
CA ASP A 213 -0.97 -17.33 -3.55
C ASP A 213 -0.30 -17.45 -4.92
N VAL A 214 0.98 -17.85 -4.94
CA VAL A 214 1.75 -18.09 -6.16
C VAL A 214 2.28 -19.51 -6.15
N GLU A 215 1.72 -20.35 -7.01
CA GLU A 215 2.10 -21.75 -7.15
C GLU A 215 2.64 -21.97 -8.56
N GLU A 216 3.85 -22.50 -8.69
CA GLU A 216 4.53 -22.72 -9.98
C GLU A 216 4.59 -21.48 -10.89
N GLY A 217 4.73 -20.29 -10.29
CA GLY A 217 4.78 -19.02 -11.01
C GLY A 217 3.41 -18.53 -11.51
N LYS A 218 2.31 -19.20 -11.17
CA LYS A 218 0.95 -18.79 -11.50
C LYS A 218 0.23 -18.28 -10.25
N VAL A 219 -0.42 -17.13 -10.38
CA VAL A 219 -1.19 -16.52 -9.28
C VAL A 219 -2.54 -17.22 -9.15
N LYS A 220 -2.96 -17.50 -7.91
CA LYS A 220 -4.31 -17.94 -7.56
C LYS A 220 -4.89 -17.03 -6.49
N TYR A 221 -6.21 -16.93 -6.45
CA TYR A 221 -6.94 -16.12 -5.47
C TYR A 221 -7.95 -16.95 -4.71
N TYR A 222 -8.00 -16.79 -3.39
CA TYR A 222 -9.09 -17.32 -2.58
C TYR A 222 -10.19 -16.28 -2.50
N VAL A 223 -11.41 -16.63 -2.90
CA VAL A 223 -12.53 -15.69 -3.04
C VAL A 223 -13.71 -16.08 -2.17
N HIS A 224 -14.41 -15.05 -1.68
CA HIS A 224 -15.70 -15.20 -1.00
C HIS A 224 -16.82 -14.57 -1.83
N TYR A 225 -17.82 -15.36 -2.21
CA TYR A 225 -18.98 -14.89 -2.95
C TYR A 225 -19.90 -14.07 -2.05
N ILE A 226 -20.21 -12.84 -2.47
CA ILE A 226 -20.96 -11.89 -1.65
C ILE A 226 -22.41 -12.35 -1.51
N GLY A 227 -22.85 -12.51 -0.25
CA GLY A 227 -24.19 -12.99 0.08
C GLY A 227 -24.31 -14.52 0.08
N TRP A 228 -23.20 -15.23 -0.10
CA TRP A 228 -23.15 -16.69 -0.10
C TRP A 228 -22.55 -17.18 1.21
N ASN A 229 -22.80 -18.46 1.53
CA ASN A 229 -22.18 -19.09 2.69
C ASN A 229 -20.69 -19.38 2.42
N ALA A 230 -19.82 -19.24 3.43
CA ALA A 230 -18.37 -19.46 3.30
C ALA A 230 -17.98 -20.87 2.81
N LYS A 231 -18.86 -21.88 2.92
CA LYS A 231 -18.62 -23.21 2.31
C LYS A 231 -18.48 -23.18 0.78
N TRP A 232 -18.84 -22.06 0.16
CA TRP A 232 -18.74 -21.81 -1.28
C TRP A 232 -17.47 -21.05 -1.66
N ASP A 233 -16.66 -20.65 -0.68
CA ASP A 233 -15.39 -19.96 -0.91
C ASP A 233 -14.41 -20.92 -1.57
N GLN A 234 -13.70 -20.43 -2.58
CA GLN A 234 -12.85 -21.29 -3.40
C GLN A 234 -11.62 -20.57 -3.90
N TRP A 235 -10.60 -21.35 -4.25
CA TRP A 235 -9.51 -20.88 -5.07
C TRP A 235 -9.97 -20.72 -6.52
N THR A 236 -9.56 -19.64 -7.15
CA THR A 236 -9.81 -19.35 -8.55
C THR A 236 -8.57 -18.71 -9.18
N VAL A 237 -8.56 -18.65 -10.50
CA VAL A 237 -7.44 -18.13 -11.30
C VAL A 237 -7.82 -16.80 -11.95
N PRO A 238 -6.85 -15.92 -12.28
CA PRO A 238 -7.11 -14.59 -12.83
C PRO A 238 -8.07 -14.58 -14.03
N GLU A 239 -8.07 -15.63 -14.86
CA GLU A 239 -8.90 -15.79 -16.05
C GLU A 239 -10.40 -15.87 -15.73
N HIS A 240 -10.74 -16.28 -14.50
CA HIS A 240 -12.12 -16.40 -14.01
C HIS A 240 -12.53 -15.23 -13.12
N ILE A 241 -11.77 -14.14 -13.11
CA ILE A 241 -12.05 -12.94 -12.32
C ILE A 241 -12.12 -11.71 -13.23
N ARG A 242 -13.12 -10.87 -13.02
CA ARG A 242 -13.24 -9.56 -13.67
C ARG A 242 -13.64 -8.46 -12.68
N PRO A 243 -13.43 -7.17 -12.99
CA PRO A 243 -13.87 -6.07 -12.14
C PRO A 243 -15.40 -6.04 -11.94
N ASP A 244 -15.87 -5.73 -10.72
CA ASP A 244 -17.29 -5.47 -10.44
C ASP A 244 -17.65 -4.04 -10.89
N LEU A 245 -18.05 -3.91 -12.17
CA LEU A 245 -18.37 -2.63 -12.80
C LEU A 245 -19.65 -1.97 -12.25
N ASN A 246 -20.48 -2.71 -11.52
CA ASN A 246 -21.75 -2.21 -10.97
C ASN A 246 -21.58 -1.55 -9.59
N TYR A 247 -20.47 -1.81 -8.88
CA TYR A 247 -20.19 -1.20 -7.58
C TYR A 247 -19.97 0.32 -7.68
N ASN A 248 -19.26 0.79 -8.71
CA ASN A 248 -18.90 2.20 -8.85
C ASN A 248 -20.07 3.10 -9.30
N LYS A 249 -21.13 2.55 -9.90
CA LYS A 249 -22.30 3.32 -10.34
C LYS A 249 -23.26 3.72 -9.21
N LYS A 250 -23.22 3.05 -8.05
CA LYS A 250 -24.13 3.34 -6.92
C LYS A 250 -23.60 4.41 -5.95
N ARG A 251 -22.43 5.00 -6.21
CA ARG A 251 -21.80 6.03 -5.36
C ARG A 251 -21.67 7.39 -6.05
N ARG A 252 -22.35 7.59 -7.19
CA ARG A 252 -22.55 8.89 -7.84
C ARG A 252 -23.96 9.38 -7.58
#